data_AF-A0A844E0F3-F1
#
_entry.id   AF-A0A844E0F3-F1
#
_cell.length_a   1.000
_cell.length_b   1.000
_cell.length_c   1.000
_cell.angle_alpha   90.00
_cell.angle_beta   90.00
_cell.angle_gamma   90.00
#
_symmetry.space_group_name_H-M   'P 1'
#
loop_
_entity.id
_entity.type
_entity.pdbx_description
1 polymer ?
#
loop_
_entity_poly.entity_id
_entity_poly.type
_entity_poly.pdbx_seq_one_letter_code
_entity_poly.pdbx_strand_id
1 'polypeptide(L)'
;MKKKLLFIILTSTLLASCIACASSRTDDTIVQNSSSDDASTAMKDNDNPYSIIDNFISKYNVASDNQITNISILDIRDSDYRVEYRLNAFKNAVGEKGFIGNTEIQIVNYGVYANNSLRFYFTIDTADVGTNICYNIVRLLDDSVPYDDFVNAFSSYDLDPVHNVRLDFDNITIASGSGNEIMIDCTKID
;
A
#
# COMPACT_ATOMS: atom_id res chain seq x y z
N MET A 1 -59.13 -19.53 -11.91
CA MET A 1 -58.31 -20.54 -12.62
C MET A 1 -56.90 -20.54 -12.04
N LYS A 2 -56.41 -21.73 -11.68
CA LYS A 2 -55.12 -22.02 -11.03
C LYS A 2 -53.97 -21.83 -12.04
N LYS A 3 -52.84 -21.27 -11.62
CA LYS A 3 -51.50 -21.75 -12.02
C LYS A 3 -50.53 -21.56 -10.85
N LYS A 4 -50.23 -22.66 -10.14
CA LYS A 4 -49.09 -22.77 -9.23
C LYS A 4 -47.87 -23.04 -10.11
N LEU A 5 -46.82 -22.22 -10.00
CA LEU A 5 -45.53 -22.53 -10.62
C LEU A 5 -44.63 -23.18 -9.55
N LEU A 6 -44.28 -24.44 -9.79
CA LEU A 6 -43.35 -25.24 -9.00
C LEU A 6 -41.92 -24.82 -9.40
N PHE A 7 -41.06 -24.45 -8.45
CA PHE A 7 -39.62 -24.39 -8.68
C PHE A 7 -38.94 -25.54 -7.93
N ILE A 8 -38.32 -26.44 -8.70
CA ILE A 8 -37.50 -27.55 -8.23
C ILE A 8 -36.06 -27.01 -8.15
N ILE A 9 -35.48 -26.96 -6.94
CA ILE A 9 -34.06 -26.64 -6.75
C ILE A 9 -33.30 -27.96 -6.62
N LEU A 10 -32.43 -28.22 -7.60
CA LEU A 10 -31.56 -29.37 -7.68
C LEU A 10 -30.29 -29.09 -6.85
N THR A 11 -30.12 -29.79 -5.73
CA THR A 11 -28.94 -29.70 -4.87
C THR A 11 -27.80 -30.55 -5.42
N SER A 12 -26.67 -29.92 -5.74
CA SER A 12 -25.40 -30.58 -6.07
C SER A 12 -24.44 -30.43 -4.88
N THR A 13 -24.21 -31.52 -4.16
CA THR A 13 -23.14 -31.64 -3.16
C THR A 13 -21.91 -32.23 -3.82
N LEU A 14 -20.79 -31.51 -3.82
CA LEU A 14 -19.48 -32.07 -4.15
C LEU A 14 -18.71 -32.35 -2.85
N LEU A 15 -18.64 -33.63 -2.46
CA LEU A 15 -17.64 -34.13 -1.53
C LEU A 15 -16.34 -34.38 -2.31
N ALA A 16 -15.22 -33.89 -1.79
CA ALA A 16 -13.90 -34.39 -2.13
C ALA A 16 -13.12 -34.62 -0.83
N SER A 17 -13.13 -35.87 -0.37
CA SER A 17 -12.24 -36.40 0.66
C SER A 17 -11.01 -36.99 -0.02
N CYS A 18 -9.82 -36.51 0.34
CA CYS A 18 -8.57 -37.20 0.06
C CYS A 18 -7.82 -37.45 1.37
N ILE A 19 -7.36 -38.69 1.47
CA ILE A 19 -6.88 -39.42 2.63
C ILE A 19 -5.50 -38.95 3.09
N ALA A 20 -5.31 -39.06 4.40
CA ALA A 20 -4.05 -38.89 5.12
C ALA A 20 -2.95 -39.88 4.67
N CYS A 21 -1.70 -39.41 4.66
CA CYS A 21 -0.54 -40.27 4.94
C CYS A 21 0.20 -39.69 6.14
N ALA A 22 -0.07 -40.27 7.30
CA ALA A 22 0.82 -40.24 8.45
C ALA A 22 1.69 -41.51 8.43
N SER A 23 2.91 -41.37 8.96
CA SER A 23 3.91 -42.38 9.40
C SER A 23 5.27 -42.05 8.75
N SER A 24 6.41 -42.13 9.42
CA SER A 24 6.78 -42.36 10.82
C SER A 24 8.29 -42.09 10.91
N ARG A 25 8.77 -41.73 12.10
CA ARG A 25 10.18 -41.56 12.48
C ARG A 25 11.05 -42.78 12.08
N THR A 26 12.25 -42.50 11.60
CA THR A 26 13.43 -43.34 11.85
C THR A 26 14.57 -42.44 12.30
N ASP A 27 15.07 -42.75 13.49
CA ASP A 27 16.25 -42.21 14.14
C ASP A 27 17.41 -43.11 13.73
N ASP A 28 18.42 -42.57 13.05
CA ASP A 28 19.71 -43.24 12.85
C ASP A 28 20.81 -42.21 13.09
N THR A 29 21.47 -42.37 14.23
CA THR A 29 22.68 -41.65 14.62
C THR A 29 23.88 -42.34 13.98
N ILE A 30 24.59 -41.64 13.08
CA ILE A 30 25.99 -41.95 12.74
C ILE A 30 26.80 -40.67 12.90
N VAL A 31 27.71 -40.69 13.86
CA VAL A 31 28.74 -39.66 14.08
C VAL A 31 30.00 -40.08 13.33
N GLN A 32 30.47 -39.30 12.35
CA GLN A 32 31.90 -38.97 12.28
C GLN A 32 32.21 -37.74 11.41
N ASN A 33 32.99 -36.87 12.04
CA ASN A 33 33.51 -35.55 11.70
C ASN A 33 34.36 -35.49 10.42
N SER A 34 34.15 -34.47 9.60
CA SER A 34 35.19 -33.83 8.75
C SER A 34 34.75 -32.40 8.42
N SER A 35 35.54 -31.44 8.93
CA SER A 35 35.40 -30.00 8.73
C SER A 35 35.55 -29.60 7.26
N SER A 36 34.65 -28.75 6.76
CA SER A 36 34.98 -27.65 5.83
C SER A 36 33.80 -26.68 5.76
N ASP A 37 34.09 -25.43 6.12
CA ASP A 37 33.60 -24.21 5.50
C ASP A 37 32.08 -23.95 5.46
N ASP A 38 31.66 -23.19 6.47
CA ASP A 38 31.03 -21.88 6.31
C ASP A 38 30.36 -21.60 4.94
N ALA A 39 29.09 -21.95 4.87
CA ALA A 39 28.07 -21.06 4.32
C ALA A 39 26.70 -21.56 4.82
N SER A 40 26.53 -21.56 6.15
CA SER A 40 25.19 -21.30 6.67
C SER A 40 24.89 -19.88 6.25
N THR A 41 24.32 -19.71 5.05
CA THR A 41 23.64 -18.47 4.72
C THR A 41 22.45 -18.46 5.66
N ALA A 42 22.68 -17.89 6.85
CA ALA A 42 21.63 -17.43 7.71
C ALA A 42 20.63 -16.72 6.79
N MET A 43 19.46 -17.32 6.62
CA MET A 43 18.31 -16.56 6.13
C MET A 43 18.23 -15.37 7.10
N LYS A 44 18.44 -14.16 6.59
CA LYS A 44 18.28 -12.94 7.38
C LYS A 44 16.80 -12.80 7.72
N ASP A 45 16.37 -13.49 8.76
CA ASP A 45 15.13 -13.19 9.47
C ASP A 45 15.36 -11.88 10.25
N ASN A 46 15.09 -10.73 9.62
CA ASN A 46 14.58 -9.48 10.22
C ASN A 46 14.69 -8.25 9.28
N ASP A 47 14.39 -8.37 7.99
CA ASP A 47 14.13 -7.16 7.22
C ASP A 47 12.72 -6.67 7.56
N ASN A 48 12.63 -5.65 8.40
CA ASN A 48 11.37 -4.98 8.73
C ASN A 48 10.64 -4.65 7.41
N PRO A 49 9.46 -5.25 7.15
CA PRO A 49 8.79 -5.08 5.86
C PRO A 49 8.32 -3.63 5.65
N TYR A 50 8.22 -2.84 6.72
CA TYR A 50 7.81 -1.44 6.68
C TYR A 50 8.99 -0.46 6.53
N SER A 51 10.24 -0.94 6.43
CA SER A 51 11.44 -0.09 6.44
C SER A 51 11.46 1.03 5.39
N ILE A 52 10.86 0.82 4.21
CA ILE A 52 10.72 1.85 3.17
C ILE A 52 9.76 2.96 3.64
N ILE A 53 8.64 2.58 4.24
CA ILE A 53 7.63 3.51 4.78
C ILE A 53 8.21 4.25 5.97
N ASP A 54 8.86 3.55 6.91
CA ASP A 54 9.53 4.13 8.08
C ASP A 54 10.56 5.19 7.67
N ASN A 55 11.37 4.89 6.65
CA ASN A 55 12.37 5.82 6.13
C ASN A 55 11.71 7.06 5.52
N PHE A 56 10.65 6.89 4.73
CA PHE A 56 9.89 8.02 4.19
C PHE A 56 9.32 8.89 5.31
N ILE A 57 8.63 8.30 6.30
CA ILE A 57 8.03 9.02 7.42
C ILE A 57 9.10 9.78 8.22
N SER A 58 10.24 9.15 8.48
CA SER A 58 11.37 9.79 9.15
C SER A 58 11.87 11.02 8.39
N LYS A 59 12.10 10.91 7.08
CA LYS A 59 12.51 12.04 6.23
C LYS A 59 11.45 13.14 6.19
N TYR A 60 10.18 12.76 6.07
CA TYR A 60 9.05 13.69 6.07
C TYR A 60 8.98 14.49 7.38
N ASN A 61 9.06 13.81 8.53
CA ASN A 61 8.97 14.44 9.85
C ASN A 61 10.16 15.35 10.18
N VAL A 62 11.29 15.18 9.50
CA VAL A 62 12.45 16.08 9.58
C VAL A 62 12.29 17.30 8.66
N ALA A 63 11.71 17.10 7.47
CA ALA A 63 11.63 18.13 6.43
C ALA A 63 10.39 19.03 6.52
N SER A 64 9.35 18.61 7.24
CA SER A 64 8.05 19.29 7.28
C SER A 64 7.65 19.66 8.71
N ASP A 65 7.08 20.86 8.87
CA ASP A 65 6.59 21.35 10.17
C ASP A 65 5.42 20.52 10.71
N ASN A 66 4.53 20.07 9.82
CA ASN A 66 3.41 19.19 10.15
C ASN A 66 3.84 17.74 9.99
N GLN A 67 4.19 17.10 11.10
CA GLN A 67 4.65 15.71 11.14
C GLN A 67 3.50 14.70 10.93
N ILE A 68 3.83 13.53 10.40
CA ILE A 68 2.98 12.33 10.44
C ILE A 68 3.06 11.73 11.84
N THR A 69 1.90 11.63 12.49
CA THR A 69 1.75 11.15 13.88
C THR A 69 0.73 10.01 13.98
N ASN A 70 0.62 9.40 15.16
CA ASN A 70 -0.34 8.32 15.45
C ASN A 70 -0.27 7.16 14.45
N ILE A 71 0.96 6.73 14.15
CA ILE A 71 1.23 5.70 13.15
C ILE A 71 0.69 4.35 13.61
N SER A 72 0.01 3.65 12.71
CA SER A 72 -0.50 2.30 12.91
C SER A 72 -0.45 1.51 11.60
N ILE A 73 -0.55 0.19 11.68
CA ILE A 73 -0.57 -0.67 10.50
C ILE A 73 -1.85 -0.39 9.69
N LEU A 74 -1.70 -0.29 8.37
CA LEU A 74 -2.81 -0.24 7.42
C LEU A 74 -3.20 -1.68 7.05
N ASP A 75 -4.40 -2.12 7.43
CA ASP A 75 -4.90 -3.42 7.01
C ASP A 75 -5.59 -3.31 5.65
N ILE A 76 -4.75 -3.21 4.64
CA ILE A 76 -5.16 -2.98 3.25
C ILE A 76 -5.94 -4.16 2.65
N ARG A 77 -6.02 -5.31 3.34
CA ARG A 77 -6.72 -6.52 2.88
C ARG A 77 -8.07 -6.72 3.57
N ASP A 78 -8.40 -5.94 4.59
CA ASP A 78 -9.65 -6.04 5.34
C ASP A 78 -10.22 -4.65 5.67
N SER A 79 -9.92 -4.08 6.84
CA SER A 79 -10.58 -2.86 7.32
C SER A 79 -10.28 -1.62 6.48
N ASP A 80 -9.09 -1.56 5.88
CA ASP A 80 -8.64 -0.43 5.05
C ASP A 80 -8.59 -0.83 3.57
N TYR A 81 -9.44 -1.77 3.16
CA TYR A 81 -9.44 -2.34 1.82
C TYR A 81 -9.62 -1.27 0.73
N ARG A 82 -8.69 -1.27 -0.23
CA ARG A 82 -8.74 -0.44 -1.45
C ARG A 82 -9.14 -1.29 -2.65
N VAL A 83 -10.07 -0.80 -3.48
CA VAL A 83 -10.66 -1.54 -4.62
C VAL A 83 -9.61 -1.96 -5.67
N GLU A 84 -8.45 -1.30 -5.68
CA GLU A 84 -7.30 -1.57 -6.56
C GLU A 84 -6.68 -2.96 -6.38
N TYR A 85 -7.08 -3.70 -5.33
CA TYR A 85 -6.68 -5.09 -5.03
C TYR A 85 -6.98 -6.15 -6.11
N ARG A 86 -7.61 -5.77 -7.23
CA ARG A 86 -7.84 -6.69 -8.37
C ARG A 86 -6.61 -6.87 -9.27
N LEU A 87 -5.61 -6.00 -9.15
CA LEU A 87 -4.36 -6.11 -9.90
C LEU A 87 -3.26 -6.61 -8.95
N ASN A 88 -2.49 -7.63 -9.36
CA ASN A 88 -1.51 -8.35 -8.51
C ASN A 88 -0.45 -7.47 -7.81
N ALA A 89 -0.39 -6.17 -8.10
CA ALA A 89 0.55 -5.21 -7.54
C ALA A 89 0.51 -5.11 -6.01
N PHE A 90 -0.64 -5.38 -5.38
CA PHE A 90 -0.80 -5.27 -3.91
C PHE A 90 -0.78 -6.62 -3.18
N LYS A 91 -0.48 -7.72 -3.89
CA LYS A 91 -0.50 -9.08 -3.32
C LYS A 91 0.40 -9.21 -2.08
N ASN A 92 1.56 -8.57 -2.11
CA ASN A 92 2.57 -8.56 -1.05
C ASN A 92 2.77 -7.17 -0.46
N ALA A 93 1.84 -6.24 -0.70
CA ALA A 93 1.97 -4.89 -0.20
C ALA A 93 1.84 -4.86 1.32
N VAL A 94 2.56 -3.91 1.92
CA VAL A 94 2.41 -3.53 3.31
C VAL A 94 2.08 -2.05 3.38
N GLY A 95 1.44 -1.61 4.45
CA GLY A 95 1.12 -0.21 4.60
C GLY A 95 1.06 0.24 6.04
N GLU A 96 1.25 1.53 6.22
CA GLU A 96 1.00 2.23 7.48
C GLU A 96 0.05 3.38 7.24
N LYS A 97 -0.63 3.81 8.29
CA LYS A 97 -1.47 5.00 8.30
C LYS A 97 -1.18 5.86 9.51
N GLY A 98 -1.38 7.15 9.37
CA GLY A 98 -1.19 8.14 10.42
C GLY A 98 -1.90 9.43 10.08
N PHE A 99 -1.51 10.52 10.74
CA PHE A 99 -2.17 11.81 10.60
C PHE A 99 -1.17 12.93 10.36
N ILE A 100 -1.47 13.77 9.36
CA ILE A 100 -0.86 15.09 9.17
C ILE A 100 -1.90 16.11 9.63
N GLY A 101 -1.75 16.64 10.85
CA GLY A 101 -2.81 17.41 11.49
C GLY A 101 -4.07 16.55 11.69
N ASN A 102 -5.17 16.91 11.02
CA ASN A 102 -6.43 16.16 11.07
C ASN A 102 -6.65 15.25 9.84
N THR A 103 -5.75 15.28 8.87
CA THR A 103 -5.86 14.49 7.64
C THR A 103 -5.22 13.13 7.86
N GLU A 104 -6.01 12.06 7.79
CA GLU A 104 -5.47 10.70 7.72
C GLU A 104 -4.70 10.52 6.41
N ILE A 105 -3.48 10.01 6.51
CA ILE A 105 -2.66 9.59 5.38
C ILE A 105 -2.41 8.09 5.47
N GLN A 106 -2.61 7.40 4.36
CA GLN A 106 -2.32 5.99 4.19
C GLN A 106 -1.15 5.85 3.22
N ILE A 107 -0.14 5.08 3.59
CA ILE A 107 1.09 4.88 2.83
C ILE A 107 1.23 3.39 2.56
N VAL A 108 1.34 3.01 1.29
CA VAL A 108 1.41 1.63 0.83
C VAL A 108 2.71 1.42 0.10
N ASN A 109 3.52 0.47 0.55
CA ASN A 109 4.68 0.00 -0.18
C ASN A 109 4.30 -1.27 -0.95
N TYR A 110 4.43 -1.21 -2.27
CA TYR A 110 3.85 -2.19 -3.18
C TYR A 110 4.74 -2.44 -4.41
N GLY A 111 4.35 -3.43 -5.22
CA GLY A 111 4.88 -3.66 -6.55
C GLY A 111 4.65 -5.09 -7.04
N VAL A 112 4.77 -5.30 -8.34
CA VAL A 112 4.46 -6.61 -8.98
C VAL A 112 5.53 -7.66 -8.69
N TYR A 113 6.80 -7.24 -8.70
CA TYR A 113 7.96 -8.13 -8.55
C TYR A 113 8.71 -7.89 -7.25
N ALA A 114 8.72 -6.66 -6.75
CA ALA A 114 9.32 -6.24 -5.50
C ALA A 114 8.52 -5.06 -4.93
N ASN A 115 8.59 -4.82 -3.63
CA ASN A 115 7.96 -3.66 -3.00
C ASN A 115 8.84 -2.40 -3.19
N ASN A 116 8.97 -1.93 -4.43
CA ASN A 116 9.84 -0.81 -4.82
C ASN A 116 9.06 0.44 -5.25
N SER A 117 7.77 0.48 -4.95
CA SER A 117 6.88 1.61 -5.23
C SER A 117 6.17 2.04 -3.95
N LEU A 118 5.82 3.33 -3.88
CA LEU A 118 5.04 3.91 -2.79
C LEU A 118 3.76 4.51 -3.33
N ARG A 119 2.65 4.27 -2.64
CA ARG A 119 1.38 4.92 -2.91
C ARG A 119 0.85 5.60 -1.67
N PHE A 120 0.31 6.79 -1.84
CA PHE A 120 -0.26 7.58 -0.77
C PHE A 120 -1.74 7.82 -1.05
N TYR A 121 -2.57 7.74 -0.02
CA TYR A 121 -3.98 8.14 -0.07
C TYR A 121 -4.30 9.05 1.10
N PHE A 122 -5.04 10.11 0.83
CA PHE A 122 -5.56 11.01 1.85
C PHE A 122 -6.75 11.79 1.29
N THR A 123 -7.59 12.34 2.16
CA THR A 123 -8.69 13.22 1.75
C THR A 123 -8.37 14.64 2.18
N ILE A 124 -8.63 15.61 1.31
CA ILE A 124 -8.36 17.02 1.59
C ILE A 124 -9.65 17.83 1.70
N ASP A 125 -9.64 18.83 2.56
CA ASP A 125 -10.78 19.71 2.77
C ASP A 125 -10.63 21.06 2.05
N THR A 126 -9.39 21.45 1.71
CA THR A 126 -9.09 22.73 1.06
C THR A 126 -7.94 22.61 0.06
N ALA A 127 -7.89 23.55 -0.89
CA ALA A 127 -6.79 23.72 -1.84
C ALA A 127 -5.42 23.83 -1.14
N ASP A 128 -5.34 24.61 -0.06
CA ASP A 128 -4.10 24.83 0.69
C ASP A 128 -3.58 23.56 1.35
N VAL A 129 -4.49 22.75 1.93
CA VAL A 129 -4.11 21.46 2.52
C VAL A 129 -3.59 20.51 1.43
N GLY A 130 -4.29 20.44 0.29
CA GLY A 130 -3.87 19.62 -0.85
C GLY A 130 -2.51 20.01 -1.40
N THR A 131 -2.31 21.31 -1.66
CA THR A 131 -1.05 21.86 -2.15
C THR A 131 0.11 21.50 -1.22
N ASN A 132 -0.05 21.77 0.08
CA ASN A 132 1.01 21.56 1.05
C ASN A 132 1.34 20.07 1.26
N ILE A 133 0.35 19.19 1.41
CA ILE A 133 0.60 17.75 1.60
C ILE A 133 1.24 17.16 0.34
N CYS A 134 0.67 17.43 -0.84
CA CYS A 134 1.20 16.89 -2.10
C CYS A 134 2.63 17.35 -2.35
N TYR A 135 2.91 18.65 -2.23
CA TYR A 135 4.25 19.18 -2.46
C TYR A 135 5.27 18.58 -1.50
N ASN A 136 4.95 18.48 -0.21
CA ASN A 136 5.89 17.93 0.78
C ASN A 136 6.18 16.45 0.57
N ILE A 137 5.20 15.66 0.11
CA ILE A 137 5.43 14.26 -0.26
C ILE A 137 6.31 14.19 -1.51
N VAL A 138 5.92 14.88 -2.58
CA VAL A 138 6.61 14.73 -3.88
C VAL A 138 8.03 15.28 -3.82
N ARG A 139 8.29 16.42 -3.17
CA ARG A 139 9.66 16.98 -3.09
C ARG A 139 10.67 16.08 -2.37
N LEU A 140 10.21 15.11 -1.58
CA LEU A 140 11.07 14.11 -0.94
C LEU A 140 11.35 12.90 -1.83
N LEU A 141 10.50 12.68 -2.83
CA LEU A 141 10.62 11.61 -3.82
C LEU A 141 11.33 12.10 -5.09
N ASP A 142 11.14 13.37 -5.44
CA ASP A 142 11.76 14.08 -6.55
C ASP A 142 11.90 15.56 -6.18
N ASP A 143 13.11 16.02 -5.88
CA ASP A 143 13.38 17.39 -5.43
C ASP A 143 13.43 18.43 -6.58
N SER A 144 13.28 17.96 -7.83
CA SER A 144 13.29 18.83 -9.01
C SER A 144 11.93 19.46 -9.32
N VAL A 145 10.86 19.00 -8.66
CA VAL A 145 9.50 19.48 -8.92
C VAL A 145 9.28 20.91 -8.41
N PRO A 146 8.71 21.81 -9.24
CA PRO A 146 8.47 23.19 -8.82
C PRO A 146 7.18 23.31 -7.99
N TYR A 147 7.20 24.17 -6.96
CA TYR A 147 6.04 24.41 -6.09
C TYR A 147 4.81 24.97 -6.85
N ASP A 148 5.04 25.81 -7.86
CA ASP A 148 3.97 26.47 -8.63
C ASP A 148 3.08 25.47 -9.39
N ASP A 149 3.59 24.29 -9.77
CA ASP A 149 2.78 23.24 -10.42
C ASP A 149 1.66 22.76 -9.48
N PHE A 150 1.93 22.68 -8.18
CA PHE A 150 0.95 22.31 -7.17
C PHE A 150 -0.07 23.43 -6.96
N VAL A 151 0.39 24.67 -6.80
CA VAL A 151 -0.51 25.83 -6.65
C VAL A 151 -1.48 25.92 -7.83
N ASN A 152 -0.97 25.77 -9.06
CA ASN A 152 -1.79 25.79 -10.25
C ASN A 152 -2.80 24.64 -10.28
N ALA A 153 -2.38 23.41 -9.95
CA ALA A 153 -3.25 22.24 -9.94
C ALA A 153 -4.39 22.31 -8.91
N PHE A 154 -4.15 22.95 -7.75
CA PHE A 154 -5.14 23.09 -6.69
C PHE A 154 -5.91 24.42 -6.70
N SER A 155 -5.54 25.37 -7.58
CA SER A 155 -6.10 26.73 -7.60
C SER A 155 -7.62 26.82 -7.75
N SER A 156 -8.23 25.85 -8.43
CA SER A 156 -9.68 25.78 -8.62
C SER A 156 -10.38 24.80 -7.68
N TYR A 157 -9.64 24.17 -6.76
CA TYR A 157 -10.17 23.11 -5.91
C TYR A 157 -11.36 23.60 -5.07
N ASP A 158 -11.24 24.76 -4.43
CA ASP A 158 -12.33 25.30 -3.59
C ASP A 158 -13.49 25.93 -4.40
N LEU A 159 -13.41 25.93 -5.73
CA LEU A 159 -14.31 26.65 -6.63
C LEU A 159 -15.19 25.74 -7.49
N ASP A 160 -14.87 24.45 -7.61
CA ASP A 160 -15.54 23.51 -8.52
C ASP A 160 -16.04 22.25 -7.78
N PRO A 161 -17.34 21.91 -7.85
CA PRO A 161 -17.85 20.65 -7.27
C PRO A 161 -17.30 19.37 -7.94
N VAL A 162 -16.65 19.47 -9.09
CA VAL A 162 -16.01 18.36 -9.81
C VAL A 162 -14.48 18.52 -9.74
N HIS A 163 -13.92 18.20 -8.57
CA HIS A 163 -12.48 18.30 -8.31
C HIS A 163 -11.67 17.34 -9.19
N ASN A 164 -10.98 17.85 -10.21
CA ASN A 164 -10.05 17.09 -11.03
C ASN A 164 -8.63 17.64 -10.89
N VAL A 165 -7.87 17.10 -9.95
CA VAL A 165 -6.44 17.34 -9.80
C VAL A 165 -5.71 16.23 -10.54
N ARG A 166 -4.83 16.61 -11.46
CA ARG A 166 -3.92 15.70 -12.15
C ARG A 166 -2.56 16.35 -12.32
N LEU A 167 -1.52 15.71 -11.82
CA LEU A 167 -0.11 16.07 -12.07
C LEU A 167 0.65 14.79 -12.43
N ASP A 168 1.56 14.91 -13.38
CA ASP A 168 2.40 13.82 -13.86
C ASP A 168 3.85 14.28 -13.95
N PHE A 169 4.72 13.58 -13.24
CA PHE A 169 6.18 13.66 -13.28
C PHE A 169 6.72 12.27 -13.63
N ASP A 170 8.02 12.14 -13.91
CA ASP A 170 8.61 10.93 -14.51
C ASP A 170 8.16 9.59 -13.89
N ASN A 171 8.22 9.47 -12.55
CA ASN A 171 7.80 8.27 -11.83
C ASN A 171 6.64 8.52 -10.86
N ILE A 172 6.11 9.74 -10.84
CA ILE A 172 5.16 10.22 -9.83
C ILE A 172 3.91 10.75 -10.51
N THR A 173 2.78 10.17 -10.15
CA THR A 173 1.46 10.59 -10.63
C THR A 173 0.60 11.02 -9.44
N ILE A 174 -0.03 12.19 -9.52
CA ILE A 174 -1.05 12.64 -8.56
C ILE A 174 -2.40 12.64 -9.25
N ALA A 175 -3.43 12.09 -8.62
CA ALA A 175 -4.80 12.12 -9.13
C ALA A 175 -5.82 12.33 -8.02
N SER A 176 -6.86 13.13 -8.27
CA SER A 176 -8.05 13.13 -7.41
C SER A 176 -9.04 12.03 -7.81
N GLY A 177 -9.62 11.41 -6.79
CA GLY A 177 -10.71 10.44 -6.90
C GLY A 177 -12.05 11.02 -6.46
N SER A 178 -13.03 10.13 -6.29
CA SER A 178 -14.33 10.50 -5.72
C SER A 178 -14.20 10.96 -4.26
N GLY A 179 -14.95 11.98 -3.86
CA GLY A 179 -15.04 12.37 -2.45
C GLY A 179 -13.78 13.02 -1.91
N ASN A 180 -13.11 13.85 -2.72
CA ASN A 180 -11.93 14.64 -2.33
C ASN A 180 -10.68 13.83 -1.98
N GLU A 181 -10.69 12.53 -2.27
CA GLU A 181 -9.51 11.68 -2.13
C GLU A 181 -8.44 12.10 -3.13
N ILE A 182 -7.20 12.18 -2.66
CA ILE A 182 -5.99 12.32 -3.47
C ILE A 182 -5.21 11.03 -3.39
N MET A 183 -4.76 10.55 -4.55
CA MET A 183 -3.81 9.47 -4.68
C MET A 183 -2.50 10.04 -5.24
N ILE A 184 -1.38 9.72 -4.60
CA ILE A 184 -0.03 9.93 -5.17
C ILE A 184 0.59 8.57 -5.39
N ASP A 185 1.00 8.29 -6.63
CA ASP A 185 1.62 7.03 -7.02
C ASP A 185 3.05 7.26 -7.46
N CYS A 186 4.01 6.67 -6.73
CA CYS A 186 5.43 6.72 -7.03
C CYS A 186 5.91 5.32 -7.42
N THR A 187 6.11 5.10 -8.72
CA THR A 187 6.41 3.78 -9.29
C THR A 187 7.86 3.35 -9.11
N LYS A 188 8.74 4.27 -8.71
CA LYS A 188 10.16 4.00 -8.48
C LYS A 188 10.67 4.81 -7.29
N ILE A 189 11.21 4.12 -6.31
CA ILE A 189 11.91 4.70 -5.17
C ILE A 189 13.41 4.46 -5.40
N ASP A 190 14.20 5.51 -5.35
CA ASP A 190 15.67 5.43 -5.48
C ASP A 190 16.36 5.03 -4.17
#